data_AF-R1H0I8-F1
#
_entry.id   AF-R1H0I8-F1
#
_cell.length_a   1.000
_cell.length_b   1.000
_cell.length_c   1.000
_cell.angle_alpha   90.00
_cell.angle_beta   90.00
_cell.angle_gamma   90.00
#
_symmetry.space_group_name_H-M   'P 1'
#
loop_
_entity.id
_entity.type
_entity.pdbx_description
1 polymer ?
#
loop_
_entity_poly.entity_id
_entity_poly.type
_entity_poly.pdbx_seq_one_letter_code
_entity_poly.pdbx_strand_id
1 'polypeptide(L)'
;MIHLSALDAARLLGNSHKVKNAAGQVRKAQQVTSLHDKVQAQLVGFPDPVTELLFHPKRKWRFDYAWEEQMIALEIHGGIHSGGRHTRGRGFVEDRTKMNEAALLGWTVLEVTPEHIKTSQLRAWLLKAFDQANNQPRTRP
;
A
#
# COMPACT_ATOMS: atom_id res chain seq x y z
N MET A 1 -39.64 5.07 -7.35
CA MET A 1 -38.39 5.79 -7.00
C MET A 1 -37.38 5.45 -8.08
N ILE A 2 -37.09 6.38 -9.00
CA ILE A 2 -36.24 6.08 -10.16
C ILE A 2 -34.79 5.95 -9.67
N HIS A 3 -34.22 4.76 -9.76
CA HIS A 3 -32.81 4.53 -9.45
C HIS A 3 -31.98 4.97 -10.66
N LEU A 4 -31.51 6.21 -10.64
CA LEU A 4 -30.68 6.76 -11.70
C LEU A 4 -29.26 6.20 -11.56
N SER A 5 -28.74 5.52 -12.58
CA SER A 5 -27.37 5.02 -12.56
C SER A 5 -26.36 6.19 -12.57
N ALA A 6 -25.15 5.97 -12.06
CA ALA A 6 -24.10 7.00 -12.10
C ALA A 6 -23.77 7.48 -13.53
N LEU A 7 -24.01 6.64 -14.54
CA LEU A 7 -23.87 6.97 -15.96
C LEU A 7 -25.00 7.88 -16.47
N ASP A 8 -26.24 7.66 -16.02
CA ASP A 8 -27.40 8.46 -16.42
C ASP A 8 -27.37 9.85 -15.76
N ALA A 9 -26.94 9.92 -14.50
CA ALA A 9 -26.69 11.18 -13.80
C ALA A 9 -25.61 12.05 -14.48
N ALA A 10 -24.56 11.40 -15.01
CA ALA A 10 -23.48 12.09 -15.73
C ALA A 10 -23.92 12.64 -17.10
N ARG A 11 -24.85 11.96 -17.78
CA ARG A 11 -25.48 12.47 -19.02
C ARG A 11 -26.41 13.65 -18.79
N LEU A 12 -27.15 13.65 -17.66
CA LEU A 12 -28.14 14.68 -17.32
C LEU A 12 -27.52 16.00 -16.83
N LEU A 13 -26.32 15.97 -16.21
CA LEU A 13 -25.76 17.15 -15.53
C LEU A 13 -24.76 17.98 -16.36
N GLY A 14 -24.59 17.66 -17.64
CA GLY A 14 -23.71 18.42 -18.54
C GLY A 14 -22.24 18.45 -18.10
N ASN A 15 -21.40 19.04 -18.94
CA ASN A 15 -19.93 19.01 -18.86
C ASN A 15 -19.32 19.84 -17.69
N SER A 16 -20.03 19.96 -16.57
CA SER A 16 -19.63 20.76 -15.41
C SER A 16 -18.33 20.24 -14.77
N HIS A 17 -17.37 21.14 -14.56
CA HIS A 17 -16.10 20.86 -13.92
C HIS A 17 -16.27 20.24 -12.52
N LYS A 18 -17.32 20.65 -11.80
CA LYS A 18 -17.66 20.11 -10.47
C LYS A 18 -18.07 18.63 -10.54
N VAL A 19 -18.84 18.25 -11.56
CA VAL A 19 -19.29 16.86 -11.79
C VAL A 19 -18.11 15.98 -12.23
N LYS A 20 -17.23 16.49 -13.10
CA LYS A 20 -16.00 15.77 -13.51
C LYS A 20 -15.08 15.49 -12.32
N ASN A 21 -14.90 16.46 -11.43
CA ASN A 21 -14.09 16.30 -10.23
C ASN A 21 -14.69 15.27 -9.26
N ALA A 22 -15.99 15.35 -8.99
CA ALA A 22 -16.69 14.39 -8.14
C ALA A 22 -16.60 12.96 -8.72
N ALA A 23 -16.83 12.79 -10.03
CA ALA A 23 -16.68 11.49 -10.70
C ALA A 23 -15.25 10.96 -10.62
N GLY A 24 -14.23 11.83 -10.74
CA GLY A 24 -12.83 11.46 -10.56
C GLY A 24 -12.51 10.98 -9.14
N GLN A 25 -13.08 11.63 -8.11
CA GLN A 25 -12.94 11.22 -6.72
C GLN A 25 -13.57 9.85 -6.46
N VAL A 26 -14.78 9.61 -6.97
CA VAL A 26 -15.48 8.32 -6.85
C VAL A 26 -14.67 7.19 -7.51
N ARG A 27 -14.17 7.40 -8.74
CA ARG A 27 -13.33 6.41 -9.43
C ARG A 27 -12.06 6.08 -8.66
N LYS A 28 -11.39 7.09 -8.08
CA LYS A 28 -10.21 6.88 -7.23
C LYS A 28 -10.54 6.07 -5.98
N ALA A 29 -11.64 6.38 -5.30
CA ALA A 29 -12.09 5.62 -4.13
C ALA A 29 -12.36 4.14 -4.48
N GLN A 30 -13.10 3.89 -5.56
CA GLN A 30 -13.34 2.53 -6.07
C GLN A 30 -12.04 1.78 -6.41
N GLN A 31 -11.06 2.48 -7.01
CA GLN A 31 -9.75 1.90 -7.32
C GLN A 31 -8.98 1.54 -6.04
N VAL A 32 -9.01 2.39 -5.01
CA VAL A 32 -8.36 2.11 -3.71
C VAL A 32 -9.03 0.91 -3.04
N THR A 33 -10.36 0.86 -2.98
CA THR A 33 -11.09 -0.30 -2.44
C THR A 33 -10.71 -1.57 -3.19
N SER A 34 -10.70 -1.54 -4.53
CA SER A 34 -10.29 -2.70 -5.34
C SER A 34 -8.84 -3.13 -5.11
N LEU A 35 -7.93 -2.18 -4.85
CA LEU A 35 -6.54 -2.51 -4.54
C LEU A 35 -6.41 -3.15 -3.16
N HIS A 36 -7.10 -2.59 -2.16
CA HIS A 36 -7.14 -3.13 -0.80
C HIS A 36 -7.62 -4.59 -0.81
N ASP A 37 -8.73 -4.89 -1.46
CA ASP A 37 -9.28 -6.25 -1.53
C ASP A 37 -8.30 -7.24 -2.18
N LYS A 38 -7.56 -6.81 -3.21
CA LYS A 38 -6.54 -7.64 -3.87
C LYS A 38 -5.32 -7.91 -3.00
N VAL A 39 -4.94 -6.93 -2.17
CA VAL A 39 -3.90 -7.12 -1.16
C VAL A 39 -4.38 -8.15 -0.15
N GLN A 40 -5.56 -7.94 0.44
CA GLN A 40 -6.15 -8.85 1.43
C GLN A 40 -6.23 -10.28 0.91
N ALA A 41 -6.67 -10.48 -0.33
CA ALA A 41 -6.70 -11.79 -0.98
C ALA A 41 -5.32 -12.48 -1.05
N GLN A 42 -4.23 -11.72 -1.18
CA GLN A 42 -2.87 -12.26 -1.20
C GLN A 42 -2.27 -12.49 0.18
N LEU A 43 -2.81 -11.86 1.22
CA LEU A 43 -2.41 -12.07 2.61
C LEU A 43 -3.06 -13.31 3.24
N VAL A 44 -4.05 -13.91 2.58
CA VAL A 44 -4.68 -15.16 3.05
C VAL A 44 -3.64 -16.26 3.22
N GLY A 45 -3.61 -16.85 4.42
CA GLY A 45 -2.70 -17.93 4.81
C GLY A 45 -1.39 -17.46 5.48
N PHE A 46 -1.18 -16.15 5.61
CA PHE A 46 -0.18 -15.59 6.52
C PHE A 46 -0.83 -15.27 7.88
N PRO A 47 -0.06 -15.06 8.96
CA PRO A 47 -0.58 -14.49 10.19
C PRO A 47 -1.26 -13.14 9.94
N ASP A 48 -2.17 -12.73 10.81
CA ASP A 48 -2.82 -11.42 10.68
C ASP A 48 -1.78 -10.29 10.85
N PRO A 49 -1.66 -9.37 9.89
CA PRO A 49 -0.76 -8.24 10.02
C PRO A 49 -1.34 -7.15 10.93
N VAL A 50 -0.46 -6.40 11.59
CA VAL A 50 -0.80 -5.11 12.17
C VAL A 50 -0.80 -4.05 11.07
N THR A 51 -1.91 -3.33 10.91
CA THR A 51 -2.01 -2.22 9.97
C THR A 51 -1.55 -0.91 10.60
N GLU A 52 -0.97 -0.01 9.80
CA GLU A 52 -0.54 1.32 10.26
C GLU A 52 0.43 1.31 11.45
N LEU A 53 1.26 0.27 11.57
CA LEU A 53 2.17 0.06 12.70
C LEU A 53 3.19 1.20 12.81
N LEU A 54 3.21 1.91 13.96
CA LEU A 54 4.25 2.88 14.29
C LEU A 54 5.57 2.15 14.60
N PHE A 55 6.52 2.13 13.68
CA PHE A 55 7.76 1.36 13.88
C PHE A 55 8.93 2.20 14.38
N HIS A 56 8.95 3.50 14.10
CA HIS A 56 10.12 4.33 14.41
C HIS A 56 9.98 5.00 15.79
N PRO A 57 11.00 4.96 16.67
CA PRO A 57 10.92 5.46 18.05
C PRO A 57 10.81 6.98 18.22
N LYS A 58 10.93 7.75 17.13
CA LYS A 58 11.04 9.23 17.16
C LYS A 58 10.19 9.86 16.08
N ARG A 59 10.25 9.32 14.87
CA ARG A 59 9.44 9.75 13.74
C ARG A 59 8.10 9.03 13.78
N LYS A 60 7.01 9.73 13.42
CA LYS A 60 5.66 9.15 13.39
C LYS A 60 5.41 8.30 12.12
N TRP A 61 6.40 7.52 11.69
CA TRP A 61 6.30 6.71 10.48
C TRP A 61 5.60 5.40 10.74
N ARG A 62 4.76 5.00 9.78
CA ARG A 62 3.92 3.81 9.84
C ARG A 62 4.16 2.92 8.65
N PHE A 63 4.06 1.61 8.82
CA PHE A 63 3.92 0.69 7.70
C PHE A 63 2.45 0.46 7.39
N ASP A 64 2.11 0.22 6.12
CA ASP A 64 0.75 -0.16 5.76
C ASP A 64 0.35 -1.48 6.43
N TYR A 65 1.25 -2.47 6.43
CA TYR A 65 1.11 -3.76 7.10
C TYR A 65 2.43 -4.22 7.71
N ALA A 66 2.39 -4.89 8.85
CA ALA A 66 3.58 -5.42 9.50
C ALA A 66 3.30 -6.70 10.31
N TRP A 67 4.32 -7.53 10.41
CA TRP A 67 4.39 -8.72 11.26
C TRP A 67 5.59 -8.55 12.21
N GLU A 68 5.32 -8.01 13.40
CA GLU A 68 6.34 -7.60 14.38
C GLU A 68 7.23 -8.75 14.83
N GLU A 69 6.65 -9.94 15.05
CA GLU A 69 7.41 -11.10 15.52
C GLU A 69 8.46 -11.58 14.50
N GLN A 70 8.18 -11.40 13.21
CA GLN A 70 9.05 -11.77 12.10
C GLN A 70 9.91 -10.60 11.60
N MET A 71 9.69 -9.38 12.12
CA MET A 71 10.30 -8.14 11.62
C MET A 71 10.11 -7.96 10.11
N ILE A 72 8.92 -8.31 9.59
CA ILE A 72 8.54 -8.13 8.19
C ILE A 72 7.54 -6.98 8.09
N ALA A 73 7.76 -6.07 7.14
CA ALA A 73 6.83 -4.99 6.82
C ALA A 73 6.50 -4.98 5.33
N LEU A 74 5.31 -4.49 5.00
CA LEU A 74 4.82 -4.32 3.64
C LEU A 74 4.34 -2.87 3.46
N GLU A 75 4.91 -2.19 2.46
CA GLU A 75 4.57 -0.82 2.08
C GLU A 75 4.12 -0.81 0.62
N ILE A 76 2.96 -0.22 0.34
CA ILE A 76 2.33 -0.18 -0.98
C ILE A 76 2.45 1.23 -1.56
N HIS A 77 3.36 1.37 -2.52
CA HIS A 77 3.57 2.61 -3.26
C HIS A 77 2.52 2.77 -4.37
N GLY A 78 1.41 3.41 -4.01
CA GLY A 78 0.37 3.83 -4.96
C GLY A 78 0.78 5.06 -5.79
N GLY A 79 0.14 5.23 -6.95
CA GLY A 79 0.25 6.49 -7.71
C GLY A 79 1.64 6.79 -8.29
N ILE A 80 2.51 5.79 -8.45
CA ILE A 80 3.90 5.94 -8.96
C ILE A 80 4.02 6.50 -10.40
N HIS A 81 2.92 6.61 -11.14
CA HIS A 81 2.87 7.24 -12.46
C HIS A 81 2.09 8.57 -12.48
N SER A 82 1.67 9.07 -11.31
CA SER A 82 0.74 10.21 -11.22
C SER A 82 1.40 11.59 -11.06
N GLY A 83 2.74 11.65 -10.97
CA GLY A 83 3.44 12.92 -10.65
C GLY A 83 3.18 13.42 -9.22
N GLY A 84 2.66 12.56 -8.35
CA GLY A 84 2.34 12.83 -6.94
C GLY A 84 3.56 12.81 -6.01
N ARG A 85 3.30 12.84 -4.69
CA ARG A 85 4.32 12.91 -3.63
C ARG A 85 5.45 11.91 -3.84
N HIS A 86 5.12 10.64 -4.06
CA HIS A 86 6.09 9.53 -4.19
C HIS A 86 7.02 9.64 -5.41
N THR A 87 6.64 10.44 -6.42
CA THR A 87 7.43 10.66 -7.63
C THR A 87 8.15 12.00 -7.67
N ARG A 88 7.81 12.93 -6.75
CA ARG A 88 8.48 14.23 -6.64
C ARG A 88 9.75 14.07 -5.81
N GLY A 89 10.83 14.74 -6.21
CA GLY A 89 12.15 14.56 -5.60
C GLY A 89 12.17 14.59 -4.07
N ARG A 90 11.49 15.57 -3.44
CA ARG A 90 11.42 15.64 -1.97
C ARG A 90 10.71 14.44 -1.34
N GLY A 91 9.54 14.05 -1.86
CA GLY A 91 8.78 12.93 -1.31
C GLY A 91 9.52 11.61 -1.48
N PHE A 92 10.15 11.41 -2.64
CA PHE A 92 10.99 10.25 -2.90
C PHE A 92 12.17 10.14 -1.91
N VAL A 93 12.87 11.25 -1.63
CA VAL A 93 13.98 11.27 -0.67
C VAL A 93 13.50 10.94 0.76
N GLU A 94 12.35 11.48 1.17
CA GLU A 94 11.75 11.17 2.47
C GLU A 94 11.35 9.69 2.57
N ASP A 95 10.79 9.12 1.50
CA ASP A 95 10.42 7.70 1.46
C ASP A 95 11.67 6.81 1.59
N ARG A 96 12.77 7.13 0.89
CA ARG A 96 14.04 6.41 1.05
C ARG A 96 14.60 6.53 2.47
N THR A 97 14.47 7.69 3.10
CA THR A 97 14.90 7.87 4.49
C THR A 97 14.09 6.97 5.43
N LYS A 98 12.76 6.93 5.26
CA LYS A 98 11.86 6.05 6.03
C LYS A 98 12.25 4.58 5.89
N MET A 99 12.50 4.13 4.66
CA MET A 99 12.84 2.72 4.38
C MET A 99 14.22 2.32 4.88
N ASN A 100 15.21 3.21 4.77
CA ASN A 100 16.55 2.94 5.30
C ASN A 100 16.53 2.84 6.83
N GLU A 101 15.81 3.73 7.52
CA GLU A 101 15.65 3.68 8.98
C GLU A 101 14.93 2.39 9.42
N ALA A 102 13.91 1.95 8.67
CA ALA A 102 13.29 0.65 8.90
C ALA A 102 14.31 -0.51 8.80
N ALA A 103 15.09 -0.54 7.72
CA ALA A 103 16.12 -1.56 7.52
C ALA A 103 17.17 -1.56 8.64
N LEU A 104 17.63 -0.37 9.08
CA LEU A 104 18.58 -0.23 10.19
C LEU A 104 17.99 -0.69 11.54
N LEU A 105 16.67 -0.62 11.70
CA LEU A 105 15.95 -1.17 12.85
C LEU A 105 15.71 -2.69 12.74
N GLY A 106 16.26 -3.34 11.72
CA GLY A 106 16.17 -4.79 11.51
C GLY A 106 14.93 -5.27 10.76
N TRP A 107 14.17 -4.36 10.15
CA TRP A 107 13.00 -4.74 9.36
C TRP A 107 13.38 -5.21 7.96
N THR A 108 12.79 -6.32 7.54
CA THR A 108 12.68 -6.67 6.12
C THR A 108 11.45 -5.98 5.55
N VAL A 109 11.64 -4.93 4.76
CA VAL A 109 10.53 -4.17 4.17
C VAL A 109 10.33 -4.56 2.72
N LEU A 110 9.13 -5.04 2.38
CA LEU A 110 8.70 -5.27 1.00
C LEU A 110 8.01 -4.00 0.48
N GLU A 111 8.69 -3.29 -0.41
CA GLU A 111 8.14 -2.12 -1.10
C GLU A 111 7.47 -2.56 -2.41
N VAL A 112 6.13 -2.57 -2.43
CA VAL A 112 5.37 -3.07 -3.60
C VAL A 112 4.58 -1.98 -4.30
N THR A 113 4.22 -2.24 -5.54
CA THR A 113 3.40 -1.35 -6.36
C THR A 113 2.09 -2.05 -6.73
N PRO A 114 1.07 -1.32 -7.23
CA PRO A 114 -0.14 -1.95 -7.75
C PRO A 114 0.13 -3.01 -8.83
N GLU A 115 1.23 -2.90 -9.58
CA GLU A 115 1.59 -3.88 -10.60
C GLU A 115 2.02 -5.21 -9.97
N HIS A 116 2.83 -5.17 -8.92
CA HIS A 116 3.23 -6.37 -8.17
C HIS A 116 2.04 -7.10 -7.54
N ILE A 117 0.99 -6.36 -7.18
CA ILE A 117 -0.25 -6.92 -6.67
C ILE A 117 -1.04 -7.59 -7.80
N LYS A 118 -1.14 -6.98 -8.99
CA LYS A 118 -1.84 -7.60 -10.14
C LYS A 118 -1.19 -8.90 -10.60
N THR A 119 0.13 -8.99 -10.56
CA THR A 119 0.89 -10.16 -11.02
C THR A 119 1.13 -11.19 -9.92
N SER A 120 0.54 -11.00 -8.73
CA SER A 120 0.74 -11.84 -7.53
C SER A 120 2.20 -11.95 -7.06
N GLN A 121 3.07 -11.06 -7.53
CA GLN A 121 4.47 -10.99 -7.13
C GLN A 121 4.63 -10.66 -5.65
N LEU A 122 3.71 -9.86 -5.08
CA LEU A 122 3.63 -9.59 -3.64
C LEU A 122 3.60 -10.89 -2.84
N ARG A 123 2.67 -11.80 -3.15
CA ARG A 123 2.55 -13.07 -2.43
C ARG A 123 3.83 -13.91 -2.50
N ALA A 124 4.47 -13.97 -3.67
CA ALA A 124 5.72 -14.71 -3.84
C ALA A 124 6.85 -14.15 -2.94
N TRP A 125 6.95 -12.82 -2.83
CA TRP A 125 7.93 -12.20 -1.93
C TRP A 125 7.59 -12.38 -0.46
N LEU A 126 6.32 -12.33 -0.08
CA LEU A 126 5.90 -12.62 1.30
C LEU A 126 6.29 -14.05 1.71
N LEU A 127 6.00 -15.06 0.88
CA LEU A 127 6.41 -16.43 1.16
C LEU A 127 7.92 -16.54 1.41
N LYS A 128 8.72 -15.88 0.56
CA LYS A 128 10.17 -15.87 0.70
C LYS A 128 10.63 -15.16 1.98
N ALA A 129 10.02 -14.02 2.32
CA ALA A 129 10.36 -13.27 3.52
C ALA A 129 10.04 -14.07 4.80
N PHE A 130 8.88 -14.72 4.86
CA PHE A 130 8.50 -15.58 5.98
C PHE A 130 9.38 -16.82 6.10
N ASP A 131 9.72 -17.47 4.99
CA ASP A 131 10.68 -18.58 5.00
C ASP A 131 12.04 -18.16 5.57
N GLN A 132 12.56 -17.01 5.12
CA GLN A 132 13.81 -16.46 5.64
C GLN A 132 13.74 -16.12 7.14
N ALA A 133 12.66 -15.46 7.58
CA ALA A 133 12.48 -15.08 8.98
C ALA A 133 12.36 -16.30 9.91
N ASN A 134 11.77 -17.39 9.44
CA ASN A 134 11.66 -18.64 10.20
C ASN A 134 12.98 -19.44 10.24
N ASN A 135 13.81 -19.31 9.20
CA ASN A 135 15.06 -20.07 9.06
C ASN A 135 16.30 -19.33 9.62
N GLN A 136 16.21 -18.05 9.95
CA GLN A 136 17.32 -17.31 10.55
C GLN A 136 17.34 -17.46 12.08
N PRO A 137 18.47 -17.86 12.70
CA PRO A 137 18.63 -17.76 14.14
C PRO A 137 18.52 -16.29 14.52
N ARG A 138 17.57 -15.97 15.42
CA ARG A 138 17.33 -14.61 15.91
C ARG A 138 18.54 -14.13 16.71
N THR A 139 19.57 -13.69 16.01
CA THR A 139 20.69 -12.97 16.60
C THR A 139 20.28 -11.51 16.64
N ARG A 140 19.74 -11.08 17.79
CA ARG A 140 19.65 -9.66 18.08
C ARG A 140 21.10 -9.15 18.23
N PRO A 141 21.49 -8.05 17.56
CA PRO A 141 22.73 -7.37 17.89
C PRO A 141 22.72 -6.89 19.36
#